data_AF-A0A060W135-F1
#
_entry.id   AF-A0A060W135-F1
#
_cell.length_a   1.000
_cell.length_b   1.000
_cell.length_c   1.000
_cell.angle_alpha   90.00
_cell.angle_beta   90.00
_cell.angle_gamma   90.00
#
_symmetry.space_group_name_H-M   'P 1'
#
loop_
_entity.id
_entity.type
_entity.pdbx_description
1 polymer ?
#
loop_
_entity_poly.entity_id
_entity_poly.type
_entity_poly.pdbx_seq_one_letter_code
_entity_poly.pdbx_strand_id
1 'polypeptide(L)'
;MAEGGGPDSGSAADPDPEPVTAQIPTPSTESQKQSIGTLLKTTLRKGDEWFLIDSRWFKQWKKYVGFDSWDMYNVGEHSLYPGPVDNSGLFSDHETQILKEHLIDELDYVLVPTEAWNKLVCWYGCLEGQRPIVRKVVEHGMFVKHCKVEVYLLELNLCENDNMDNVITRHFSKADTIDTIEKEMRSLFEIPTGKETRLWNKYMSNTYEQLNKPDSTVQDAGLFQGQVLVIERKNEDGTWPRQASHPKSSTATSRNFTTSPKLSSNSSATISSTITNGDSSNSGSTLNNSTSSGNRQAHCDFVTMTQYAKYLDITS
;
A
#
# COMPACT_ATOMS: atom_id res chain seq x y z
N MET A 1 27.75 26.45 79.79
CA MET A 1 26.70 26.05 78.84
C MET A 1 27.35 25.98 77.48
N ALA A 2 27.10 24.88 76.77
CA ALA A 2 27.84 24.40 75.61
C ALA A 2 27.30 24.96 74.29
N GLU A 3 27.97 24.54 73.20
CA GLU A 3 27.71 24.71 71.76
C GLU A 3 28.34 25.97 71.16
N GLY A 4 29.16 25.94 70.10
CA GLY A 4 29.45 25.01 69.00
C GLY A 4 29.76 25.94 67.80
N GLY A 5 30.89 25.90 67.10
CA GLY A 5 31.40 24.83 66.26
C GLY A 5 30.85 24.98 64.83
N GLY A 6 31.64 25.54 63.89
CA GLY A 6 31.40 25.40 62.44
C GLY A 6 31.73 26.60 61.55
N PRO A 7 32.78 26.52 60.70
CA PRO A 7 32.97 27.38 59.53
C PRO A 7 32.30 26.74 58.30
N ASP A 8 31.92 27.54 57.30
CA ASP A 8 32.28 27.39 55.87
C ASP A 8 31.36 28.29 55.03
N SER A 9 31.90 29.01 54.05
CA SER A 9 31.13 29.74 53.06
C SER A 9 31.78 29.49 51.71
N GLY A 10 31.56 28.28 51.20
CA GLY A 10 31.83 27.92 49.83
C GLY A 10 30.86 28.63 48.89
N SER A 11 31.42 29.42 47.98
CA SER A 11 30.74 29.96 46.80
C SER A 11 30.06 28.84 46.01
N ALA A 12 28.73 28.86 45.91
CA ALA A 12 28.00 28.13 44.89
C ALA A 12 27.91 29.02 43.64
N ALA A 13 28.46 28.54 42.54
CA ALA A 13 28.26 29.10 41.21
C ALA A 13 26.84 28.79 40.73
N ASP A 14 26.14 29.81 40.21
CA ASP A 14 24.86 29.64 39.52
C ASP A 14 25.01 28.71 38.30
N PRO A 15 24.08 27.78 38.07
CA PRO A 15 24.05 27.05 36.81
C PRO A 15 23.49 27.92 35.68
N ASP A 16 24.25 27.94 34.58
CA ASP A 16 23.92 28.54 33.28
C ASP A 16 22.55 28.02 32.75
N PRO A 17 21.63 28.87 32.27
CA PRO A 17 20.35 28.40 31.76
C PRO A 17 20.52 27.60 30.46
N GLU A 18 19.97 26.39 30.43
CA GLU A 18 19.91 25.54 29.24
C GLU A 18 19.27 26.27 28.04
N PRO A 19 19.71 25.98 26.80
CA PRO A 19 19.23 26.65 25.61
C PRO A 19 17.76 26.29 25.35
N VAL A 20 16.88 27.27 25.49
CA VAL A 20 15.45 27.15 25.16
C VAL A 20 15.32 26.89 23.66
N THR A 21 15.00 25.65 23.29
CA THR A 21 14.67 25.28 21.91
C THR A 21 13.50 26.14 21.45
N ALA A 22 13.71 27.00 20.44
CA ALA A 22 12.67 27.86 19.90
C ALA A 22 11.53 26.99 19.32
N GLN A 23 10.48 26.77 20.11
CA GLN A 23 9.27 26.11 19.63
C GLN A 23 8.58 27.03 18.63
N ILE A 24 8.43 26.56 17.39
CA ILE A 24 7.60 27.24 16.39
C ILE A 24 6.19 27.34 16.98
N PRO A 25 5.56 28.52 17.03
CA PRO A 25 4.23 28.65 17.60
C PRO A 25 3.24 27.78 16.84
N THR A 26 2.59 26.84 17.52
CA THR A 26 1.50 26.05 16.96
C THR A 26 0.40 27.00 16.50
N PRO A 27 -0.07 26.93 15.24
CA PRO A 27 -1.11 27.84 14.75
C PRO A 27 -2.44 27.60 15.44
N SER A 28 -3.36 28.58 15.35
CA SER A 28 -4.70 28.47 15.93
C SER A 28 -5.44 27.24 15.41
N THR A 29 -6.34 26.68 16.24
CA THR A 29 -7.17 25.51 15.88
C THR A 29 -7.92 25.71 14.57
N GLU A 30 -8.47 26.91 14.33
CA GLU A 30 -9.15 27.26 13.07
C GLU A 30 -8.18 27.23 11.87
N SER A 31 -6.96 27.76 12.02
CA SER A 31 -5.95 27.74 10.96
C SER A 31 -5.51 26.30 10.64
N GLN A 32 -5.34 25.46 11.67
CA GLN A 32 -5.04 24.04 11.49
C GLN A 32 -6.16 23.33 10.73
N LYS A 33 -7.41 23.50 11.17
CA LYS A 33 -8.61 22.93 10.53
C LYS A 33 -8.68 23.31 9.06
N GLN A 34 -8.56 24.59 8.73
CA GLN A 34 -8.62 25.06 7.35
C GLN A 34 -7.46 24.49 6.50
N SER A 35 -6.24 24.50 7.05
CA SER A 35 -5.05 24.02 6.33
C SER A 35 -5.15 22.51 6.05
N ILE A 36 -5.40 21.69 7.08
CA ILE A 36 -5.48 20.24 6.92
C ILE A 36 -6.73 19.86 6.11
N GLY A 37 -7.88 20.50 6.36
CA GLY A 37 -9.11 20.22 5.61
C GLY A 37 -9.00 20.53 4.11
N THR A 38 -8.14 21.48 3.71
CA THR A 38 -7.80 21.71 2.30
C THR A 38 -6.90 20.59 1.76
N LEU A 39 -5.88 20.21 2.52
CA LEU A 39 -4.91 19.18 2.10
C LEU A 39 -5.52 17.78 1.99
N LEU A 40 -6.51 17.43 2.82
CA LEU A 40 -7.20 16.13 2.72
C LEU A 40 -8.01 15.98 1.41
N LYS A 41 -8.27 17.07 0.68
CA LYS A 41 -8.91 17.05 -0.64
C LYS A 41 -7.92 16.84 -1.79
N THR A 42 -6.63 16.66 -1.47
CA THR A 42 -5.58 16.42 -2.48
C THR A 42 -5.90 15.17 -3.28
N THR A 43 -5.92 15.30 -4.60
CA THR A 43 -6.15 14.18 -5.51
C THR A 43 -4.95 13.24 -5.50
N LEU A 44 -5.20 11.94 -5.42
CA LEU A 44 -4.15 10.92 -5.55
C LEU A 44 -3.52 10.96 -6.95
N ARG A 45 -2.19 11.01 -7.03
CA ARG A 45 -1.44 10.88 -8.28
C ARG A 45 -0.39 9.78 -8.16
N LYS A 46 -0.25 8.97 -9.21
CA LYS A 46 0.71 7.87 -9.26
C LYS A 46 2.11 8.35 -8.87
N GLY A 47 2.73 7.64 -7.93
CA GLY A 47 4.07 7.94 -7.41
C GLY A 47 4.09 8.88 -6.21
N ASP A 48 3.00 9.59 -5.89
CA ASP A 48 2.94 10.44 -4.71
C ASP A 48 3.08 9.61 -3.42
N GLU A 49 3.64 10.25 -2.39
CA GLU A 49 3.77 9.69 -1.05
C GLU A 49 2.67 10.19 -0.12
N TRP A 50 2.07 9.24 0.58
CA TRP A 50 1.01 9.44 1.57
C TRP A 50 1.37 8.74 2.86
N PHE A 51 0.86 9.27 3.97
CA PHE A 51 1.24 8.88 5.31
C PHE A 51 0.04 8.33 6.06
N LEU A 52 0.24 7.23 6.78
CA LEU A 52 -0.78 6.69 7.68
C LEU A 52 -0.70 7.40 9.03
N ILE A 53 -1.87 7.74 9.57
CA ILE A 53 -2.05 8.24 10.93
C ILE A 53 -3.10 7.37 11.62
N ASP A 54 -2.82 6.92 12.85
CA ASP A 54 -3.79 6.18 13.66
C ASP A 54 -5.09 6.98 13.82
N SER A 55 -6.21 6.34 13.50
CA SER A 55 -7.52 6.97 13.52
C SER A 55 -7.90 7.50 14.91
N ARG A 56 -7.38 6.92 16.01
CA ARG A 56 -7.64 7.39 17.37
C ARG A 56 -7.01 8.76 17.60
N TRP A 57 -5.72 8.90 17.24
CA TRP A 57 -5.03 10.18 17.34
C TRP A 57 -5.72 11.22 16.44
N PHE A 58 -6.03 10.84 15.21
CA PHE A 58 -6.66 11.77 14.26
C PHE A 58 -8.08 12.18 14.68
N LYS A 59 -8.88 11.25 15.21
CA LYS A 59 -10.21 11.56 15.78
C LYS A 59 -10.08 12.52 16.97
N GLN A 60 -9.08 12.34 17.83
CA GLN A 60 -8.83 13.24 18.95
C GLN A 60 -8.44 14.65 18.46
N TRP A 61 -7.55 14.73 17.47
CA TRP A 61 -7.18 16.00 16.82
C TRP A 61 -8.41 16.69 16.20
N LYS A 62 -9.29 15.95 15.52
CA LYS A 62 -10.52 16.51 14.94
C LYS A 62 -11.42 17.15 15.99
N LYS A 63 -11.58 16.54 17.17
CA LYS A 63 -12.33 17.13 18.30
C LYS A 63 -11.65 18.40 18.81
N TYR A 64 -10.33 18.34 19.00
CA TYR A 64 -9.53 19.47 19.48
C TYR A 64 -9.66 20.71 18.58
N VAL A 65 -9.64 20.53 17.26
CA VAL A 65 -9.74 21.65 16.31
C VAL A 65 -11.17 21.96 15.85
N GLY A 66 -12.18 21.20 16.32
CA GLY A 66 -13.56 21.32 15.85
C GLY A 66 -13.69 21.09 14.34
N PHE A 67 -13.00 20.07 13.83
CA PHE A 67 -12.93 19.77 12.41
C PHE A 67 -14.31 19.50 11.81
N ASP A 68 -15.08 18.63 12.48
CA ASP A 68 -16.45 18.32 12.10
C ASP A 68 -17.40 19.40 12.63
N SER A 69 -18.31 19.90 11.78
CA SER A 69 -19.13 21.09 12.08
C SER A 69 -20.10 20.96 13.25
N TRP A 70 -20.31 19.74 13.76
CA TRP A 70 -21.19 19.45 14.88
C TRP A 70 -20.46 19.38 16.24
N ASP A 71 -19.12 19.41 16.24
CA ASP A 71 -18.29 19.27 17.45
C ASP A 71 -17.53 20.57 17.74
N MET A 72 -18.27 21.63 18.11
CA MET A 72 -17.72 22.98 18.31
C MET A 72 -17.64 23.43 19.77
N TYR A 73 -18.20 22.68 20.72
CA TYR A 73 -18.37 23.14 22.10
C TYR A 73 -17.08 23.17 22.91
N ASN A 74 -16.15 22.24 22.65
CA ASN A 74 -14.94 22.04 23.45
C ASN A 74 -13.65 22.35 22.66
N VAL A 75 -13.76 23.09 21.55
CA VAL A 75 -12.62 23.37 20.65
C VAL A 75 -11.51 24.11 21.39
N GLY A 76 -10.29 23.62 21.26
CA GLY A 76 -9.11 24.20 21.90
C GLY A 76 -8.94 23.84 23.38
N GLU A 77 -9.86 23.06 23.98
CA GLU A 77 -9.69 22.60 25.36
C GLU A 77 -8.45 21.72 25.51
N HIS A 78 -7.70 21.94 26.59
CA HIS A 78 -6.50 21.17 26.89
C HIS A 78 -6.80 19.68 27.12
N SER A 79 -8.00 19.36 27.63
CA SER A 79 -8.50 17.99 27.81
C SER A 79 -8.58 17.20 26.50
N LEU A 80 -8.71 17.90 25.36
CA LEU A 80 -8.81 17.31 24.04
C LEU A 80 -7.50 17.34 23.27
N TYR A 81 -6.43 17.93 23.81
CA TYR A 81 -5.15 18.01 23.13
C TYR A 81 -4.65 16.60 22.75
N PRO A 82 -4.37 16.34 21.47
CA PRO A 82 -4.09 14.96 21.01
C PRO A 82 -2.71 14.45 21.41
N GLY A 83 -1.80 15.32 21.86
CA GLY A 83 -0.39 14.94 22.09
C GLY A 83 0.39 14.69 20.79
N PRO A 84 1.63 14.18 20.88
CA PRO A 84 2.42 13.78 19.72
C PRO A 84 1.70 12.75 18.86
N VAL A 85 1.94 12.78 17.54
CA VAL A 85 1.39 11.78 16.62
C VAL A 85 1.85 10.39 17.08
N ASP A 86 0.89 9.55 17.42
CA ASP A 86 1.12 8.19 17.92
C ASP A 86 0.46 7.16 17.00
N ASN A 87 1.30 6.39 16.30
CA ASN A 87 0.90 5.30 15.42
C ASN A 87 1.08 3.91 16.06
N SER A 88 1.33 3.84 17.37
CA SER A 88 1.58 2.57 18.08
C SER A 88 0.45 1.56 17.90
N GLY A 89 -0.80 2.04 17.79
CA GLY A 89 -1.98 1.20 17.56
C GLY A 89 -1.99 0.48 16.21
N LEU A 90 -1.18 0.92 15.25
CA LEU A 90 -1.08 0.32 13.91
C LEU A 90 -0.02 -0.79 13.81
N PHE A 91 0.89 -0.91 14.79
CA PHE A 91 1.99 -1.86 14.73
C PHE A 91 1.66 -3.19 15.40
N SER A 92 2.02 -4.30 14.75
CA SER A 92 1.98 -5.64 15.36
C SER A 92 3.16 -5.87 16.29
N ASP A 93 4.28 -5.23 15.99
CA ASP A 93 5.50 -5.23 16.80
C ASP A 93 6.01 -3.78 16.95
N HIS A 94 6.17 -3.34 18.20
CA HIS A 94 6.56 -1.98 18.54
C HIS A 94 8.06 -1.72 18.32
N GLU A 95 8.91 -2.74 18.32
CA GLU A 95 10.35 -2.59 18.13
C GLU A 95 10.69 -2.45 16.65
N THR A 96 10.17 -3.35 15.83
CA THR A 96 10.40 -3.37 14.38
C THR A 96 9.48 -2.42 13.61
N GLN A 97 8.39 -1.96 14.24
CA GLN A 97 7.36 -1.09 13.64
C GLN A 97 6.71 -1.71 12.39
N ILE A 98 6.54 -3.03 12.41
CA ILE A 98 5.80 -3.77 11.39
C ILE A 98 4.31 -3.45 11.55
N LEU A 99 3.64 -3.10 10.46
CA LEU A 99 2.19 -2.86 10.46
C LEU A 99 1.43 -4.16 10.77
N LYS A 100 0.35 -4.05 11.54
CA LYS A 100 -0.67 -5.09 11.63
C LYS A 100 -1.20 -5.38 10.25
N GLU A 101 -1.55 -6.63 9.98
CA GLU A 101 -2.26 -6.99 8.77
C GLU A 101 -3.72 -6.53 8.83
N HIS A 102 -4.37 -6.43 7.68
CA HIS A 102 -5.81 -6.20 7.55
C HIS A 102 -6.34 -4.88 8.13
N LEU A 103 -5.48 -3.88 8.35
CA LEU A 103 -5.96 -2.54 8.73
C LEU A 103 -6.86 -1.93 7.65
N ILE A 104 -7.95 -1.30 8.07
CA ILE A 104 -8.99 -0.76 7.21
C ILE A 104 -8.89 0.78 7.18
N ASP A 105 -8.84 1.32 5.96
CA ASP A 105 -8.86 2.76 5.69
C ASP A 105 -10.11 3.42 6.28
N GLU A 106 -9.96 4.62 6.84
CA GLU A 106 -10.98 5.40 7.58
C GLU A 106 -11.53 4.76 8.87
N LEU A 107 -11.18 3.50 9.17
CA LEU A 107 -11.54 2.83 10.43
C LEU A 107 -10.38 2.84 11.42
N ASP A 108 -9.26 2.26 11.01
CA ASP A 108 -8.07 2.04 11.84
C ASP A 108 -7.02 3.14 11.63
N TYR A 109 -6.87 3.61 10.40
CA TYR A 109 -5.98 4.72 10.03
C TYR A 109 -6.67 5.67 9.07
N VAL A 110 -6.08 6.85 8.91
CA VAL A 110 -6.39 7.80 7.84
C VAL A 110 -5.16 8.02 6.99
N LEU A 111 -5.37 8.36 5.71
CA LEU A 111 -4.32 8.71 4.77
C LEU A 111 -4.23 10.22 4.61
N VAL A 112 -3.03 10.77 4.77
CA VAL A 112 -2.77 12.20 4.58
C VAL A 112 -1.64 12.43 3.57
N PRO A 113 -1.70 13.47 2.73
CA PRO A 113 -0.60 13.78 1.83
C PRO A 113 0.62 14.28 2.61
N THR A 114 1.79 14.24 1.96
CA THR A 114 3.08 14.68 2.52
C THR A 114 3.01 16.03 3.25
N GLU A 115 2.35 17.03 2.64
CA GLU A 115 2.24 18.37 3.25
C GLU A 115 1.43 18.37 4.56
N ALA A 116 0.39 17.55 4.65
CA ALA A 116 -0.43 17.46 5.85
C ALA A 116 0.32 16.74 6.97
N TRP A 117 1.01 15.64 6.65
CA TRP A 117 1.90 14.94 7.59
C TRP A 117 2.94 15.89 8.18
N ASN A 118 3.67 16.61 7.33
CA ASN A 118 4.72 17.54 7.76
C ASN A 118 4.18 18.63 8.70
N LYS A 119 2.98 19.15 8.43
CA LYS A 119 2.32 20.13 9.30
C LYS A 119 1.95 19.53 10.65
N LEU A 120 1.31 18.36 10.67
CA LEU A 120 0.90 17.70 11.91
C LEU A 120 2.11 17.37 12.80
N VAL A 121 3.19 16.83 12.22
CA VAL A 121 4.43 16.55 12.96
C VAL A 121 5.10 17.85 13.43
N CYS A 122 5.09 18.92 12.63
CA CYS A 122 5.63 20.22 13.06
C CYS A 122 4.86 20.80 14.25
N TRP A 123 3.54 20.61 14.30
CA TRP A 123 2.67 21.18 15.34
C TRP A 123 2.60 20.37 16.63
N TYR A 124 2.68 19.05 16.52
CA TYR A 124 2.44 18.13 17.64
C TYR A 124 3.65 17.25 17.98
N GLY A 125 4.64 17.17 17.09
CA GLY A 125 5.69 16.18 17.17
C GLY A 125 5.21 14.78 16.75
N CYS A 126 6.11 13.81 16.85
CA CYS A 126 5.84 12.39 16.69
C CYS A 126 6.28 11.70 17.98
N LEU A 127 5.60 10.61 18.36
CA LEU A 127 6.02 9.83 19.53
C LEU A 127 7.47 9.37 19.36
N GLU A 128 8.27 9.51 20.41
CA GLU A 128 9.71 9.22 20.37
C GLU A 128 9.97 7.78 19.90
N GLY A 129 10.95 7.63 19.00
CA GLY A 129 11.32 6.35 18.41
C GLY A 129 10.44 5.90 17.24
N GLN A 130 9.24 6.45 17.04
CA GLN A 130 8.39 6.09 15.89
C GLN A 130 8.88 6.73 14.59
N ARG A 131 8.79 5.95 13.50
CA ARG A 131 9.09 6.41 12.13
C ARG A 131 7.78 6.71 11.38
N PRO A 132 7.81 7.65 10.42
CA PRO A 132 6.67 7.89 9.54
C PRO A 132 6.28 6.62 8.77
N ILE A 133 4.98 6.35 8.67
CA ILE A 133 4.47 5.21 7.90
C ILE A 133 4.08 5.70 6.50
N VAL A 134 5.06 5.68 5.59
CA VAL A 134 4.92 6.22 4.23
C VAL A 134 4.52 5.12 3.25
N ARG A 135 3.61 5.44 2.33
CA ARG A 135 3.15 4.56 1.25
C ARG A 135 2.99 5.31 -0.05
N LYS A 136 3.16 4.60 -1.17
CA LYS A 136 3.08 5.18 -2.51
C LYS A 136 1.69 5.00 -3.10
N VAL A 137 1.30 5.97 -3.91
CA VAL A 137 0.11 5.88 -4.76
C VAL A 137 0.44 5.07 -6.01
N VAL A 138 -0.36 4.04 -6.26
CA VAL A 138 -0.29 3.20 -7.47
C VAL A 138 -1.59 3.28 -8.26
N GLU A 139 -1.53 2.92 -9.53
CA GLU A 139 -2.73 2.73 -10.33
C GLU A 139 -3.36 1.38 -10.02
N HIS A 140 -4.65 1.39 -9.74
CA HIS A 140 -5.43 0.22 -9.40
C HIS A 140 -6.63 0.06 -10.34
N GLY A 141 -6.87 -1.16 -10.80
CA GLY A 141 -8.01 -1.57 -11.64
C GLY A 141 -7.54 -2.38 -12.85
N MET A 142 -8.36 -3.30 -13.37
CA MET A 142 -8.02 -4.06 -14.58
C MET A 142 -8.51 -3.37 -15.86
N PHE A 143 -9.69 -2.73 -15.81
CA PHE A 143 -10.31 -2.07 -16.96
C PHE A 143 -10.28 -0.55 -16.84
N VAL A 144 -10.71 -0.04 -15.68
CA VAL A 144 -10.68 1.39 -15.36
C VAL A 144 -9.67 1.58 -14.23
N LYS A 145 -8.60 2.32 -14.52
CA LYS A 145 -7.53 2.61 -13.56
C LYS A 145 -7.92 3.81 -12.69
N HIS A 146 -7.75 3.68 -11.38
CA HIS A 146 -7.85 4.76 -10.40
C HIS A 146 -6.60 4.77 -9.52
N CYS A 147 -6.17 5.93 -9.06
CA CYS A 147 -5.06 6.01 -8.13
C CYS A 147 -5.52 5.58 -6.73
N LYS A 148 -4.71 4.78 -6.04
CA LYS A 148 -4.93 4.32 -4.67
C LYS A 148 -3.60 4.22 -3.93
N VAL A 149 -3.56 4.57 -2.64
CA VAL A 149 -2.39 4.32 -1.80
C VAL A 149 -2.25 2.81 -1.57
N GLU A 150 -1.10 2.24 -1.93
CA GLU A 150 -0.79 0.83 -1.71
C GLU A 150 -0.21 0.64 -0.30
N VAL A 151 -1.06 0.29 0.66
CA VAL A 151 -0.65 0.09 2.06
C VAL A 151 0.07 -1.23 2.28
N TYR A 152 -0.40 -2.30 1.63
CA TYR A 152 0.22 -3.61 1.67
C TYR A 152 0.63 -4.02 0.25
N LEU A 153 1.87 -4.47 0.14
CA LEU A 153 2.37 -5.12 -1.07
C LEU A 153 1.73 -6.51 -1.20
N LEU A 154 1.69 -7.02 -2.42
CA LEU A 154 1.20 -8.36 -2.70
C LEU A 154 2.26 -9.38 -2.33
N GLU A 155 1.91 -10.31 -1.44
CA GLU A 155 2.76 -11.45 -1.14
C GLU A 155 2.64 -12.49 -2.26
N LEU A 156 3.77 -12.94 -2.81
CA LEU A 156 3.86 -14.02 -3.79
C LEU A 156 4.85 -15.07 -3.30
N ASN A 157 4.52 -16.33 -3.58
CA ASN A 157 5.31 -17.50 -3.22
C ASN A 157 6.10 -17.97 -4.44
N LEU A 158 7.41 -17.88 -4.40
CA LEU A 158 8.29 -18.10 -5.54
C LEU A 158 9.01 -19.45 -5.37
N CYS A 159 9.03 -20.28 -6.40
CA CYS A 159 9.83 -21.51 -6.39
C CYS A 159 10.35 -21.89 -7.78
N GLU A 160 11.28 -22.84 -7.80
CA GLU A 160 11.79 -23.44 -9.03
C GLU A 160 10.99 -24.66 -9.43
N ASN A 161 10.89 -24.89 -10.74
CA ASN A 161 10.23 -26.08 -11.27
C ASN A 161 10.80 -27.39 -10.72
N ASP A 162 12.12 -27.44 -10.51
CA ASP A 162 12.83 -28.66 -10.12
C ASP A 162 12.82 -28.88 -8.60
N ASN A 163 12.43 -27.85 -7.83
CA ASN A 163 12.30 -27.91 -6.38
C ASN A 163 11.09 -27.07 -5.92
N MET A 164 9.91 -27.64 -6.09
CA MET A 164 8.64 -27.01 -5.72
C MET A 164 8.43 -26.85 -4.20
N ASP A 165 9.22 -27.55 -3.38
CA ASP A 165 9.16 -27.49 -1.92
C ASP A 165 9.95 -26.31 -1.36
N ASN A 166 10.96 -25.83 -2.10
CA ASN A 166 11.72 -24.63 -1.75
C ASN A 166 10.97 -23.36 -2.16
N VAL A 167 9.97 -23.00 -1.37
CA VAL A 167 9.16 -21.79 -1.58
C VAL A 167 9.76 -20.62 -0.81
N ILE A 168 10.04 -19.53 -1.54
CA ILE A 168 10.52 -18.26 -0.99
C ILE A 168 9.43 -17.21 -1.16
N THR A 169 8.99 -16.63 -0.06
CA THR A 169 7.97 -15.58 -0.07
C THR A 169 8.60 -14.20 -0.32
N ARG A 170 8.02 -13.44 -1.24
CA ARG A 170 8.43 -12.06 -1.58
C ARG A 170 7.22 -11.15 -1.73
N HIS A 171 7.47 -9.84 -1.62
CA HIS A 171 6.44 -8.81 -1.69
C HIS A 171 6.66 -7.94 -2.93
N PHE A 172 5.59 -7.74 -3.69
CA PHE A 172 5.62 -6.96 -4.93
C PHE A 172 4.50 -5.92 -4.95
N SER A 173 4.76 -4.77 -5.56
CA SER A 173 3.72 -3.80 -5.87
C SER A 173 2.78 -4.37 -6.93
N LYS A 174 1.50 -4.00 -6.88
CA LYS A 174 0.55 -4.24 -7.97
C LYS A 174 1.00 -3.62 -9.30
N ALA A 175 1.85 -2.59 -9.24
CA ALA A 175 2.41 -1.91 -10.39
C ALA A 175 3.74 -2.51 -10.88
N ASP A 176 4.35 -3.45 -10.14
CA ASP A 176 5.52 -4.17 -10.61
C ASP A 176 5.17 -5.02 -11.83
N THR A 177 6.17 -5.27 -12.67
CA THR A 177 5.98 -6.05 -13.91
C THR A 177 6.32 -7.52 -13.71
N ILE A 178 5.82 -8.37 -14.60
CA ILE A 178 6.21 -9.78 -14.65
C ILE A 178 7.73 -9.92 -14.85
N ASP A 179 8.36 -9.05 -15.64
CA ASP A 179 9.83 -8.97 -15.79
C ASP A 179 10.54 -8.67 -14.47
N THR A 180 9.98 -7.77 -13.63
CA THR A 180 10.51 -7.50 -12.29
C THR A 180 10.51 -8.76 -11.43
N ILE A 181 9.40 -9.50 -11.42
CA ILE A 181 9.30 -10.77 -10.69
C ILE A 181 10.29 -11.80 -11.22
N GLU A 182 10.41 -11.95 -12.54
CA GLU A 182 11.33 -12.91 -13.14
C GLU A 182 12.79 -12.59 -12.77
N LYS A 183 13.18 -11.31 -12.80
CA LYS A 183 14.51 -10.86 -12.37
C LYS A 183 14.79 -11.17 -10.90
N GLU A 184 13.81 -10.96 -10.03
CA GLU A 184 13.92 -11.32 -8.62
C GLU A 184 14.07 -12.83 -8.45
N MET A 185 13.25 -13.65 -9.11
CA MET A 185 13.37 -15.11 -9.08
C MET A 185 14.73 -15.58 -9.61
N ARG A 186 15.23 -14.98 -10.69
CA ARG A 186 16.57 -15.28 -11.22
C ARG A 186 17.67 -14.98 -10.20
N SER A 187 17.54 -13.88 -9.45
CA SER A 187 18.45 -13.53 -8.36
C SER A 187 18.38 -14.55 -7.23
N LEU A 188 17.18 -14.88 -6.74
CA LEU A 188 16.95 -15.79 -5.62
C LEU A 188 17.43 -17.23 -5.90
N PHE A 189 17.27 -17.68 -7.14
CA PHE A 189 17.59 -19.04 -7.54
C PHE A 189 18.91 -19.12 -8.32
N GLU A 190 19.69 -18.05 -8.38
CA GLU A 190 20.99 -18.01 -9.03
C GLU A 190 20.94 -18.46 -10.51
N ILE A 191 19.90 -18.03 -11.24
CA ILE A 191 19.71 -18.36 -12.66
C ILE A 191 20.53 -17.39 -13.53
N PRO A 192 21.47 -17.86 -14.37
CA PRO A 192 22.25 -16.99 -15.24
C PRO A 192 21.39 -16.16 -16.19
N THR A 193 21.75 -14.90 -16.43
CA THR A 193 21.01 -13.97 -17.30
C THR A 193 20.79 -14.52 -18.72
N GLY A 194 21.77 -15.24 -19.28
CA GLY A 194 21.66 -15.87 -20.60
C GLY A 194 20.83 -17.17 -20.66
N LYS A 195 20.42 -17.73 -19.51
CA LYS A 195 19.59 -18.94 -19.46
C LYS A 195 18.15 -18.58 -19.81
N GLU A 196 17.57 -19.26 -20.80
CA GLU A 196 16.14 -19.10 -21.11
C GLU A 196 15.25 -19.66 -19.98
N THR A 197 14.18 -18.93 -19.67
CA THR A 197 13.26 -19.20 -18.58
C THR A 197 11.80 -19.07 -19.05
N ARG A 198 10.90 -19.74 -18.35
CA ARG A 198 9.45 -19.52 -18.44
C ARG A 198 8.91 -19.32 -17.04
N LEU A 199 8.04 -18.33 -16.89
CA LEU A 199 7.35 -18.09 -15.63
C LEU A 199 5.93 -18.62 -15.71
N TRP A 200 5.52 -19.33 -14.66
CA TRP A 200 4.22 -19.98 -14.58
C TRP A 200 3.48 -19.55 -13.33
N ASN A 201 2.23 -19.18 -13.51
CA ASN A 201 1.28 -18.99 -12.45
C ASN A 201 0.58 -20.32 -12.13
N LYS A 202 0.68 -20.80 -10.89
CA LYS A 202 0.06 -22.03 -10.41
C LYS A 202 -1.19 -21.69 -9.59
N TYR A 203 -2.37 -21.90 -10.18
CA TYR A 203 -3.65 -21.65 -9.50
C TYR A 203 -4.00 -22.76 -8.50
N MET A 204 -4.10 -24.00 -8.98
CA MET A 204 -4.44 -25.21 -8.21
C MET A 204 -3.35 -26.27 -8.41
N SER A 205 -3.46 -27.45 -7.79
CA SER A 205 -2.39 -28.47 -7.78
C SER A 205 -1.78 -28.75 -9.16
N ASN A 206 -2.57 -28.81 -10.23
CA ASN A 206 -2.10 -29.18 -11.58
C ASN A 206 -2.39 -28.17 -12.70
N THR A 207 -2.95 -26.99 -12.41
CA THR A 207 -3.29 -25.99 -13.44
C THR A 207 -2.26 -24.87 -13.46
N TYR A 208 -1.59 -24.70 -14.59
CA TYR A 208 -0.55 -23.70 -14.80
C TYR A 208 -0.94 -22.79 -15.96
N GLU A 209 -0.79 -21.49 -15.76
CA GLU A 209 -0.89 -20.48 -16.81
C GLU A 209 0.48 -19.84 -17.02
N GLN A 210 0.91 -19.73 -18.27
CA GLN A 210 2.19 -19.11 -18.57
C GLN A 210 2.07 -17.59 -18.52
N LEU A 211 2.93 -16.94 -17.73
CA LEU A 211 3.07 -15.48 -17.71
C LEU A 211 4.04 -15.07 -18.81
N ASN A 212 3.53 -14.86 -20.03
CA ASN A 212 4.33 -14.63 -21.24
C ASN A 212 4.43 -13.16 -21.67
N LYS A 213 3.81 -12.24 -20.93
CA LYS A 213 3.84 -10.79 -21.17
C LYS A 213 4.70 -10.11 -20.09
N PRO A 214 6.01 -9.94 -20.32
CA PRO A 214 6.93 -9.40 -19.31
C PRO A 214 6.58 -7.97 -18.86
N ASP A 215 5.93 -7.20 -19.73
CA ASP A 215 5.47 -5.83 -19.51
C ASP A 215 4.15 -5.72 -18.74
N SER A 216 3.41 -6.83 -18.59
CA SER A 216 2.18 -6.83 -17.80
C SER A 216 2.50 -6.60 -16.33
N THR A 217 1.66 -5.82 -15.66
CA THR A 217 1.80 -5.61 -14.22
C THR A 217 1.30 -6.81 -13.43
N VAL A 218 1.70 -6.94 -12.17
CA VAL A 218 1.17 -7.93 -11.21
C VAL A 218 -0.36 -7.92 -11.21
N GLN A 219 -0.95 -6.73 -11.21
CA GLN A 219 -2.40 -6.59 -11.28
C GLN A 219 -2.99 -7.00 -12.62
N ASP A 220 -2.38 -6.61 -13.75
CA ASP A 220 -2.91 -6.94 -15.08
C ASP A 220 -2.82 -8.44 -15.37
N ALA A 221 -1.83 -9.13 -14.78
CA ALA A 221 -1.70 -10.57 -14.79
C ALA A 221 -2.69 -11.31 -13.87
N GLY A 222 -3.53 -10.58 -13.12
CA GLY A 222 -4.53 -11.17 -12.23
C GLY A 222 -3.94 -11.92 -11.04
N LEU A 223 -2.73 -11.55 -10.61
CA LEU A 223 -2.10 -12.19 -9.45
C LEU A 223 -2.74 -11.71 -8.13
N PHE A 224 -2.85 -12.61 -7.16
CA PHE A 224 -3.46 -12.38 -5.86
C PHE A 224 -2.57 -12.86 -4.71
N GLN A 225 -2.95 -12.49 -3.49
CA GLN A 225 -2.16 -12.72 -2.27
C GLN A 225 -1.87 -14.21 -2.08
N GLY A 226 -0.59 -14.54 -1.82
CA GLY A 226 -0.11 -15.89 -1.53
C GLY A 226 0.01 -16.81 -2.74
N GLN A 227 -0.16 -16.29 -3.96
CA GLN A 227 -0.12 -17.09 -5.18
C GLN A 227 1.27 -17.65 -5.46
N VAL A 228 1.31 -18.88 -5.99
CA VAL A 228 2.56 -19.59 -6.27
C VAL A 228 3.00 -19.35 -7.71
N LEU A 229 4.20 -18.79 -7.88
CA LEU A 229 4.85 -18.62 -9.16
C LEU A 229 6.04 -19.57 -9.28
N VAL A 230 6.14 -20.22 -10.44
CA VAL A 230 7.17 -21.23 -10.72
C VAL A 230 8.02 -20.76 -11.88
N ILE A 231 9.33 -20.65 -11.66
CA ILE A 231 10.29 -20.41 -12.73
C ILE A 231 10.82 -21.74 -13.27
N GLU A 232 10.69 -21.94 -14.58
CA GLU A 232 11.19 -23.11 -15.30
C GLU A 232 12.40 -22.71 -16.13
N ARG A 233 13.51 -23.42 -15.96
CA ARG A 233 14.73 -23.23 -16.75
C ARG A 233 14.68 -24.12 -17.98
N LYS A 234 15.15 -23.63 -19.13
CA LYS A 234 15.32 -24.47 -20.31
C LYS A 234 16.47 -25.46 -20.10
N ASN A 235 16.30 -26.71 -20.49
CA ASN A 235 17.34 -27.73 -20.38
C ASN A 235 18.53 -27.43 -21.30
N GLU A 236 19.67 -28.06 -21.05
CA GLU A 236 20.87 -27.92 -21.89
C GLU A 236 20.68 -28.49 -23.31
N ASP A 237 19.84 -29.51 -23.43
CA ASP A 237 19.45 -30.12 -24.72
C ASP A 237 18.42 -29.26 -25.51
N GLY A 238 18.05 -28.10 -24.98
CA GLY A 238 17.10 -27.17 -25.58
C GLY A 238 15.63 -27.52 -25.33
N THR A 239 15.33 -28.62 -24.64
CA THR A 239 13.95 -29.00 -24.29
C THR A 239 13.45 -28.24 -23.06
N TRP A 240 12.12 -28.24 -22.85
CA TRP A 240 11.50 -27.71 -21.65
C TRP A 240 11.07 -28.86 -20.73
N PRO A 241 11.40 -28.82 -19.42
CA PRO A 241 11.04 -29.85 -18.45
C PRO A 241 9.59 -30.31 -18.54
N ARG A 242 8.61 -29.39 -18.62
CA ARG A 242 7.17 -29.73 -18.72
C ARG A 242 6.71 -30.24 -20.09
N GLN A 243 7.48 -30.04 -21.16
CA GLN A 243 7.12 -30.54 -22.50
C GLN A 243 7.65 -31.97 -22.75
N ALA A 244 8.68 -32.39 -22.02
CA ALA A 244 9.27 -33.73 -22.14
C ALA A 244 8.37 -34.85 -21.59
N SER A 245 7.36 -34.53 -20.77
CA SER A 245 6.48 -35.50 -20.11
C SER A 245 5.28 -35.98 -20.94
N HIS A 246 5.12 -35.54 -22.20
CA HIS A 246 4.24 -36.23 -23.13
C HIS A 246 5.03 -37.34 -23.83
N PRO A 247 4.88 -38.63 -23.45
CA PRO A 247 5.35 -39.70 -24.30
C PRO A 247 4.63 -39.53 -25.63
N LYS A 248 5.38 -39.20 -26.68
CA LYS A 248 4.89 -39.28 -28.05
C LYS A 248 4.41 -40.72 -28.23
N SER A 249 3.09 -40.92 -28.25
CA SER A 249 2.49 -42.17 -28.70
C SER A 249 2.69 -42.27 -30.21
N SER A 250 3.93 -42.50 -30.63
CA SER A 250 4.19 -42.98 -31.98
C SER A 250 3.77 -44.45 -32.02
N THR A 251 2.61 -44.71 -32.62
CA THR A 251 2.40 -45.68 -33.71
C THR A 251 0.99 -46.25 -33.64
N ALA A 252 0.08 -45.77 -34.48
CA ALA A 252 -0.90 -46.62 -35.16
C ALA A 252 -1.37 -45.91 -36.43
N THR A 253 -0.85 -46.36 -37.56
CA THR A 253 -1.36 -46.08 -38.90
C THR A 253 -2.80 -46.58 -39.00
N SER A 254 -3.78 -45.69 -39.12
CA SER A 254 -5.13 -46.05 -39.57
C SER A 254 -5.65 -45.07 -40.62
N ARG A 255 -5.38 -45.47 -41.87
CA ARG A 255 -6.25 -45.47 -43.05
C ARG A 255 -7.43 -44.48 -43.08
N ASN A 256 -7.36 -43.62 -44.09
CA ASN A 256 -8.47 -42.89 -44.70
C ASN A 256 -9.75 -43.74 -44.82
N PHE A 257 -10.87 -43.22 -44.32
CA PHE A 257 -12.19 -43.45 -44.92
C PHE A 257 -13.04 -42.17 -44.82
N THR A 258 -13.26 -41.58 -45.98
CA THR A 258 -14.38 -40.68 -46.30
C THR A 258 -15.69 -41.45 -46.14
N THR A 259 -16.67 -40.89 -45.43
CA THR A 259 -18.10 -40.82 -45.84
C THR A 259 -18.91 -40.05 -44.80
N SER A 260 -19.48 -38.91 -45.20
CA SER A 260 -20.75 -38.42 -44.63
C SER A 260 -21.89 -39.28 -45.20
N PRO A 261 -23.04 -39.38 -44.51
CA PRO A 261 -24.12 -38.43 -44.81
C PRO A 261 -25.00 -38.01 -43.61
N LYS A 262 -25.72 -36.90 -43.84
CA LYS A 262 -26.85 -36.35 -43.07
C LYS A 262 -28.00 -37.37 -42.94
N LEU A 263 -28.78 -37.29 -41.85
CA LEU A 263 -30.17 -36.76 -41.83
C LEU A 263 -30.91 -37.04 -40.51
N SER A 264 -31.51 -35.96 -39.98
CA SER A 264 -32.82 -35.83 -39.31
C SER A 264 -33.31 -36.87 -38.29
N SER A 265 -33.73 -36.38 -37.11
CA SER A 265 -35.16 -36.42 -36.71
C SER A 265 -35.44 -35.58 -35.46
N ASN A 266 -36.60 -34.94 -35.51
CA ASN A 266 -37.27 -34.16 -34.47
C ASN A 266 -37.30 -34.84 -33.09
N SER A 267 -37.35 -34.02 -32.04
CA SER A 267 -38.47 -34.09 -31.08
C SER A 267 -38.64 -32.77 -30.34
N SER A 268 -39.83 -32.22 -30.51
CA SER A 268 -40.45 -31.11 -29.78
C SER A 268 -40.84 -31.53 -28.36
N ALA A 269 -40.64 -30.64 -27.39
CA ALA A 269 -41.44 -30.61 -26.17
C ALA A 269 -41.67 -29.16 -25.74
N THR A 270 -42.91 -28.73 -25.96
CA THR A 270 -43.51 -27.47 -25.50
C THR A 270 -43.86 -27.62 -24.02
N ILE A 271 -43.43 -26.70 -23.16
CA ILE A 271 -44.14 -26.41 -21.91
C ILE A 271 -44.04 -24.91 -21.65
N SER A 272 -45.20 -24.24 -21.72
CA SER A 272 -45.39 -22.86 -21.31
C SER A 272 -45.45 -22.74 -19.79
N SER A 273 -44.91 -21.65 -19.25
CA SER A 273 -45.50 -20.95 -18.11
C SER A 273 -45.16 -19.45 -18.18
N THR A 274 -46.19 -18.65 -18.41
CA THR A 274 -46.24 -17.20 -18.17
C THR A 274 -46.45 -16.96 -16.68
N ILE A 275 -45.87 -15.89 -16.09
CA ILE A 275 -46.40 -14.93 -15.05
C ILE A 275 -45.21 -13.98 -14.68
N THR A 276 -45.07 -12.79 -15.29
CA THR A 276 -45.37 -11.40 -14.85
C THR A 276 -44.49 -10.72 -13.78
N ASN A 277 -44.29 -9.41 -14.00
CA ASN A 277 -43.79 -8.30 -13.15
C ASN A 277 -42.26 -8.07 -13.22
N GLY A 278 -41.73 -6.88 -13.44
CA GLY A 278 -42.29 -5.52 -13.42
C GLY A 278 -41.23 -4.59 -12.80
N ASP A 279 -41.07 -3.40 -13.39
CA ASP A 279 -40.29 -2.22 -12.93
C ASP A 279 -38.75 -2.28 -12.94
N SER A 280 -38.03 -1.16 -13.11
CA SER A 280 -38.27 0.12 -13.79
C SER A 280 -36.88 0.80 -13.82
N SER A 281 -36.57 1.47 -14.92
CA SER A 281 -35.23 1.99 -15.22
C SER A 281 -35.00 3.43 -14.75
N ASN A 282 -33.80 3.58 -14.20
CA ASN A 282 -33.02 4.76 -13.86
C ASN A 282 -33.05 5.94 -14.84
N SER A 283 -33.03 7.17 -14.30
CA SER A 283 -32.44 8.40 -14.86
C SER A 283 -32.08 9.28 -13.65
N GLY A 284 -30.90 9.89 -13.49
CA GLY A 284 -29.91 10.38 -14.45
C GLY A 284 -29.98 11.91 -14.49
N SER A 285 -29.13 12.63 -13.73
CA SER A 285 -28.37 13.80 -14.21
C SER A 285 -27.66 14.60 -13.10
N THR A 286 -26.51 15.09 -13.51
CA THR A 286 -25.48 15.96 -12.93
C THR A 286 -25.93 17.41 -12.68
N LEU A 287 -25.17 18.17 -11.87
CA LEU A 287 -24.63 19.49 -12.26
C LEU A 287 -23.60 20.06 -11.25
N ASN A 288 -22.52 20.59 -11.83
CA ASN A 288 -21.42 21.36 -11.23
C ASN A 288 -21.87 22.78 -10.83
N ASN A 289 -21.15 23.44 -9.91
CA ASN A 289 -20.44 24.69 -10.27
C ASN A 289 -19.37 25.12 -9.25
N SER A 290 -18.34 25.77 -9.78
CA SER A 290 -17.14 26.28 -9.12
C SER A 290 -17.27 27.77 -8.77
N THR A 291 -16.49 28.27 -7.81
CA THR A 291 -15.96 29.65 -7.84
C THR A 291 -14.72 29.80 -6.94
N SER A 292 -13.76 30.58 -7.42
CA SER A 292 -12.42 30.80 -6.92
C SER A 292 -12.29 32.12 -6.15
N SER A 293 -11.29 32.25 -5.26
CA SER A 293 -10.26 33.31 -5.27
C SER A 293 -9.49 33.43 -3.93
N GLY A 294 -8.18 33.72 -4.01
CA GLY A 294 -7.46 34.50 -2.99
C GLY A 294 -6.28 33.83 -2.26
N ASN A 295 -5.18 33.55 -2.95
CA ASN A 295 -3.88 33.19 -2.34
C ASN A 295 -3.22 34.37 -1.60
N ARG A 296 -2.73 34.14 -0.38
CA ARG A 296 -1.56 34.85 0.18
C ARG A 296 -0.61 33.81 0.78
N GLN A 297 0.55 33.71 0.16
CA GLN A 297 1.57 32.70 0.43
C GLN A 297 2.53 33.24 1.49
N ALA A 298 2.64 32.57 2.63
CA ALA A 298 3.73 32.77 3.58
C ALA A 298 4.76 31.66 3.33
N HIS A 299 5.95 32.08 2.92
CA HIS A 299 7.12 31.26 2.64
C HIS A 299 7.61 30.63 3.96
N CYS A 300 7.80 29.30 4.01
CA CYS A 300 8.56 28.65 5.08
C CYS A 300 9.87 28.15 4.49
N ASP A 301 10.97 28.66 5.03
CA ASP A 301 12.32 28.47 4.53
C ASP A 301 12.92 27.08 4.82
N PHE A 302 13.91 26.77 4.00
CA PHE A 302 14.41 25.48 3.54
C PHE A 302 15.43 24.80 4.49
N VAL A 303 15.31 24.92 5.82
CA VAL A 303 16.46 24.62 6.73
C VAL A 303 16.37 23.32 7.53
N THR A 304 15.27 22.55 7.50
CA THR A 304 15.18 21.26 8.22
C THR A 304 15.25 19.99 7.37
N MET A 305 15.41 20.11 6.05
CA MET A 305 15.43 18.96 5.13
C MET A 305 16.73 18.14 5.16
N THR A 306 17.83 18.65 5.73
CA THR A 306 19.13 17.96 5.69
C THR A 306 19.25 16.83 6.72
N GLN A 307 18.35 16.75 7.71
CA GLN A 307 18.38 15.68 8.71
C GLN A 307 17.56 14.43 8.32
N TYR A 308 16.64 14.55 7.35
CA TYR A 308 15.78 13.45 6.90
C TYR A 308 16.19 12.80 5.57
N ALA A 309 17.02 13.48 4.77
CA ALA A 309 17.54 12.95 3.50
C ALA A 309 18.56 11.79 3.65
N LYS A 310 18.89 11.37 4.88
CA LYS A 310 19.80 10.23 5.15
C LYS A 310 19.10 8.90 5.41
N TYR A 311 17.77 8.84 5.36
CA TYR A 311 17.01 7.60 5.66
C TYR A 311 16.22 7.05 4.46
N LEU A 312 16.42 7.60 3.26
CA LEU A 312 15.79 7.10 2.02
C LEU A 312 16.63 6.06 1.26
N ASP A 313 17.84 5.74 1.74
CA ASP A 313 18.55 4.53 1.35
C ASP A 313 18.45 3.53 2.50
N ILE A 314 18.09 2.29 2.18
CA ILE A 314 17.79 1.12 3.04
C ILE A 314 16.29 0.86 3.19
N THR A 315 15.67 0.28 2.16
CA THR A 315 15.38 -1.18 2.11
C THR A 315 14.70 -1.52 0.78
N SER A 316 15.39 -2.38 0.02
CA SER A 316 14.85 -3.35 -0.93
C SER A 316 13.82 -4.28 -0.30
#